data_AF-A0AAD7I6P4-F1
#
_entry.id   AF-A0AAD7I6P4-F1
#
_cell.length_a   1.000
_cell.length_b   1.000
_cell.length_c   1.000
_cell.angle_alpha   90.00
_cell.angle_beta   90.00
_cell.angle_gamma   90.00
#
_symmetry.space_group_name_H-M   'P 1'
#
loop_
_entity.id
_entity.type
_entity.pdbx_description
1 polymer ?
#
loop_
_entity_poly.entity_id
_entity_poly.type
_entity_poly.pdbx_seq_one_letter_code
_entity_poly.pdbx_strand_id
1 'polypeptide(L)'
;MAGSDIYSRLLLPTGNGYPLFHPQPFDDLPEPARRTGTAIGDVGIVTSNGSFDPIFNILRAGDDPVNRFGVPLGFERLILRPNSIQEQMHEHLPGAHISNSTINKRRLDIEAGLEANVQVSTKSKETGLLLLPDGASRRDLRSLQNFRDYALKHTQSWYAFVNGDLGRMIANGDLYLVTGVTKSTSWSVAA
;
A
#
# COMPACT_ATOMS: atom_id res chain seq x y z
N MET A 1 10.79 16.74 9.69
CA MET A 1 9.70 15.90 9.14
C MET A 1 10.35 14.95 8.14
N ALA A 2 10.08 13.65 8.23
CA ALA A 2 10.71 12.68 7.33
C ALA A 2 10.18 12.86 5.90
N GLY A 3 10.95 12.45 4.88
CA GLY A 3 10.50 12.53 3.48
C GLY A 3 9.21 11.74 3.22
N SER A 4 9.03 10.62 3.93
CA SER A 4 7.81 9.81 3.94
C SER A 4 6.59 10.60 4.44
N ASP A 5 6.71 11.32 5.55
CA ASP A 5 5.60 12.12 6.10
C ASP A 5 5.18 13.24 5.13
N ILE A 6 6.15 13.93 4.52
CA ILE A 6 5.90 14.99 3.54
C ILE A 6 5.20 14.38 2.32
N TYR A 7 5.75 13.30 1.78
CA TYR A 7 5.19 12.58 0.65
C TYR A 7 3.73 12.21 0.91
N SER A 8 3.47 11.56 2.05
CA SER A 8 2.15 11.05 2.34
C SER A 8 1.16 12.18 2.57
N ARG A 9 1.54 13.22 3.32
CA ARG A 9 0.71 14.42 3.53
C ARG A 9 0.32 15.09 2.21
N LEU A 10 1.25 15.18 1.26
CA LEU A 10 1.01 15.84 -0.02
C LEU A 10 0.14 15.02 -0.96
N LEU A 11 0.31 13.69 -0.99
CA LEU A 11 -0.42 12.83 -1.93
C LEU A 11 -1.75 12.28 -1.40
N LEU A 12 -1.96 12.19 -0.08
CA LEU A 12 -3.23 11.76 0.52
C LEU A 12 -4.46 12.48 -0.06
N PRO A 13 -4.45 13.83 -0.22
CA PRO A 13 -5.57 14.57 -0.79
C PRO A 13 -5.91 14.21 -2.25
N THR A 14 -5.01 13.52 -2.97
CA THR A 14 -5.26 13.10 -4.37
C THR A 14 -6.25 11.94 -4.50
N GLY A 15 -6.60 11.26 -3.39
CA GLY A 15 -7.67 10.26 -3.36
C GLY A 15 -7.29 8.87 -3.89
N ASN A 16 -6.00 8.55 -4.00
CA ASN A 16 -5.51 7.29 -4.56
C ASN A 16 -5.18 6.21 -3.51
N GLY A 17 -5.75 6.32 -2.30
CA GLY A 17 -5.39 5.49 -1.15
C GLY A 17 -4.24 6.07 -0.33
N TYR A 18 -3.67 5.28 0.59
CA TYR A 18 -2.53 5.73 1.40
C TYR A 18 -1.24 5.67 0.56
N PRO A 19 -0.56 6.81 0.31
CA PRO A 19 0.70 6.85 -0.44
C PRO A 19 1.87 6.28 0.39
N LEU A 20 2.45 5.18 -0.09
CA LEU A 20 3.66 4.59 0.49
C LEU A 20 4.91 5.20 -0.14
N PHE A 21 5.83 5.69 0.69
CA PHE A 21 7.11 6.22 0.23
C PHE A 21 8.06 5.10 -0.24
N HIS A 22 7.96 3.94 0.41
CA HIS A 22 8.65 2.72 0.04
C HIS A 22 7.61 1.61 -0.19
N PRO A 23 7.04 1.52 -1.40
CA PRO A 23 5.99 0.53 -1.70
C PRO A 23 6.53 -0.90 -1.90
N GLN A 24 7.85 -1.08 -1.93
CA GLN A 24 8.50 -2.38 -2.09
C GLN A 24 8.21 -3.27 -0.86
N PRO A 25 7.78 -4.54 -1.05
CA PRO A 25 7.61 -5.48 0.06
C PRO A 25 8.95 -5.78 0.76
N PHE A 26 8.91 -6.11 2.05
CA PHE A 26 10.11 -6.52 2.79
C PHE A 26 10.68 -7.86 2.27
N ASP A 27 12.01 -7.95 2.25
CA ASP A 27 12.72 -9.14 1.76
C ASP A 27 12.54 -10.37 2.66
N ASP A 28 12.18 -10.16 3.93
CA ASP A 28 11.95 -11.24 4.90
C ASP A 28 10.55 -11.86 4.80
N LEU A 29 9.68 -11.32 3.93
CA LEU A 29 8.36 -11.89 3.70
C LEU A 29 8.47 -13.24 2.97
N PRO A 30 7.53 -14.17 3.24
CA PRO A 30 7.42 -15.39 2.47
C PRO A 30 7.30 -15.10 0.96
N GLU A 31 7.85 -15.98 0.13
CA GLU A 31 7.92 -15.76 -1.32
C GLU A 31 6.58 -15.41 -1.98
N PRO A 32 5.45 -16.08 -1.65
CA PRO A 32 4.13 -15.71 -2.19
C PRO A 32 3.69 -14.30 -1.79
N ALA A 33 4.02 -13.88 -0.56
CA ALA A 33 3.73 -12.54 -0.07
C ALA A 33 4.63 -11.48 -0.73
N ARG A 34 5.92 -11.78 -0.98
CA ARG A 34 6.81 -10.87 -1.73
C ARG A 34 6.35 -10.64 -3.17
N ARG A 35 5.95 -11.71 -3.87
CA ARG A 35 5.44 -11.59 -5.26
C ARG A 35 4.16 -10.77 -5.32
N THR A 36 3.29 -10.95 -4.34
CA THR A 36 2.03 -10.24 -4.29
C THR A 36 2.23 -8.81 -3.80
N GLY A 37 3.15 -8.59 -2.86
CA GLY A 37 3.19 -7.39 -2.03
C GLY A 37 1.90 -7.23 -1.23
N THR A 38 1.60 -5.98 -0.85
CA THR A 38 0.35 -5.65 -0.15
C THR A 38 -0.89 -6.20 -0.88
N ALA A 39 -1.79 -6.78 -0.11
CA ALA A 39 -3.00 -7.44 -0.59
C ALA A 39 -4.24 -6.97 0.18
N ILE A 40 -5.39 -7.06 -0.47
CA ILE A 40 -6.68 -6.85 0.18
C ILE A 40 -6.82 -7.84 1.34
N GLY A 41 -7.23 -7.33 2.51
CA GLY A 41 -7.34 -8.11 3.74
C GLY A 41 -6.12 -8.06 4.64
N ASP A 42 -4.99 -7.51 4.18
CA ASP A 42 -3.84 -7.30 5.06
C ASP A 42 -4.22 -6.32 6.17
N VAL A 43 -3.89 -6.70 7.40
CA VAL A 43 -3.89 -5.85 8.57
C VAL A 43 -2.44 -5.57 8.92
N GLY A 44 -2.07 -4.30 8.99
CA GLY A 44 -0.68 -3.91 9.15
C GLY A 44 -0.50 -2.46 9.56
N ILE A 45 0.74 -2.04 9.61
CA ILE A 45 1.15 -0.68 10.04
C ILE A 45 1.93 0.00 8.93
N VAL A 46 1.75 1.32 8.79
CA VAL A 46 2.68 2.12 8.00
C VAL A 46 3.86 2.50 8.90
N THR A 47 5.03 2.02 8.52
CA THR A 47 6.28 2.27 9.24
C THR A 47 6.75 3.72 9.07
N SER A 48 7.62 4.19 9.96
CA SER A 48 8.15 5.57 9.91
C SER A 48 8.92 5.90 8.62
N ASN A 49 9.49 4.90 7.95
CA ASN A 49 10.14 5.09 6.65
C ASN A 49 9.14 5.14 5.47
N GLY A 50 7.85 4.92 5.71
CA GLY A 50 6.79 4.95 4.70
C GLY A 50 6.60 3.63 3.94
N SER A 51 7.08 2.50 4.48
CA SER A 51 6.73 1.14 4.03
C SER A 51 5.49 0.62 4.75
N PHE A 52 4.81 -0.36 4.17
CA PHE A 52 3.72 -1.09 4.83
C PHE A 52 4.25 -2.43 5.40
N ASP A 53 4.06 -2.65 6.70
CA ASP A 53 4.38 -3.91 7.40
C ASP A 53 3.10 -4.74 7.61
N PRO A 54 2.85 -5.75 6.76
CA PRO A 54 1.70 -6.64 6.93
C PRO A 54 1.93 -7.58 8.12
N ILE A 55 0.96 -7.63 9.04
CA ILE A 55 1.04 -8.47 10.25
C ILE A 55 0.30 -9.80 10.02
N PHE A 56 -0.92 -9.74 9.51
CA PHE A 56 -1.74 -10.90 9.12
C PHE A 56 -2.78 -10.48 8.09
N ASN A 57 -3.39 -11.44 7.40
CA ASN A 57 -4.43 -11.22 6.40
C ASN A 57 -5.74 -11.92 6.80
N ILE A 58 -6.82 -11.15 6.91
CA ILE A 58 -8.13 -11.63 7.38
C ILE A 58 -8.82 -12.60 6.41
N LEU A 59 -8.38 -12.66 5.15
CA LEU A 59 -8.93 -13.52 4.11
C LEU A 59 -8.17 -14.84 3.97
N ARG A 60 -7.09 -15.04 4.73
CA ARG A 60 -6.24 -16.23 4.70
C ARG A 60 -6.46 -17.06 5.95
N ALA A 61 -6.14 -18.35 5.88
CA ALA A 61 -6.26 -19.24 7.03
C ALA A 61 -5.23 -18.85 8.10
N GLY A 62 -5.49 -19.18 9.37
CA GLY A 62 -4.60 -18.80 10.47
C GLY A 62 -3.20 -19.42 10.37
N ASP A 63 -3.10 -20.59 9.73
CA ASP A 63 -1.89 -21.35 9.45
C ASP A 63 -1.29 -21.06 8.06
N ASP A 64 -1.87 -20.12 7.31
CA ASP A 64 -1.35 -19.73 6.01
C ASP A 64 0.04 -19.07 6.16
N PRO A 65 1.02 -19.40 5.30
CA PRO A 65 2.36 -18.81 5.37
C PRO A 65 2.40 -17.28 5.40
N VAL A 66 1.42 -16.58 4.80
CA VAL A 66 1.39 -15.11 4.88
C VAL A 66 1.12 -14.60 6.30
N ASN A 67 0.44 -15.38 7.13
CA ASN A 67 0.18 -15.12 8.54
C ASN A 67 1.36 -15.63 9.39
N ARG A 68 2.59 -15.25 9.02
CA ARG A 68 3.84 -15.78 9.58
C ARG A 68 4.01 -15.55 11.07
N PHE A 69 3.35 -14.53 11.61
CA PHE A 69 3.37 -14.20 13.04
C PHE A 69 2.24 -14.89 13.82
N GLY A 70 1.45 -15.73 13.15
CA GLY A 70 0.16 -16.22 13.65
C GLY A 70 -0.96 -15.20 13.42
N VAL A 71 -2.04 -15.37 14.17
CA VAL A 71 -3.25 -14.54 14.09
C VAL A 71 -3.77 -14.21 15.49
N PRO A 72 -4.54 -13.12 15.66
CA PRO A 72 -5.12 -12.76 16.95
C PRO A 72 -5.99 -13.87 17.57
N LEU A 73 -6.12 -13.86 18.90
CA LEU A 73 -7.04 -14.75 19.60
C LEU A 73 -8.48 -14.59 19.08
N GLY A 74 -9.16 -15.71 18.85
CA GLY A 74 -10.52 -15.74 18.32
C GLY A 74 -10.61 -15.35 16.84
N PHE A 75 -9.50 -15.43 16.09
CA PHE A 75 -9.48 -15.21 14.65
C PHE A 75 -10.42 -16.17 13.92
N GLU A 76 -11.30 -15.61 13.12
CA GLU A 76 -12.19 -16.32 12.20
C GLU A 76 -11.91 -15.80 10.79
N ARG A 77 -11.49 -16.66 9.86
CA ARG A 77 -11.21 -16.23 8.48
C ARG A 77 -12.46 -15.60 7.85
N LEU A 78 -12.34 -14.39 7.33
CA LEU A 78 -13.40 -13.73 6.58
C LEU A 78 -13.47 -14.30 5.15
N ILE A 79 -14.63 -14.85 4.79
CA ILE A 79 -14.87 -15.39 3.46
C ILE A 79 -15.60 -14.36 2.60
N LEU A 80 -14.95 -13.95 1.51
CA LEU A 80 -15.57 -13.06 0.53
C LEU A 80 -16.53 -13.83 -0.38
N ARG A 81 -17.62 -13.17 -0.77
CA ARG A 81 -18.49 -13.68 -1.84
C ARG A 81 -17.75 -13.59 -3.18
N PRO A 82 -18.07 -14.45 -4.16
CA PRO A 82 -17.59 -14.28 -5.53
C PRO A 82 -17.84 -12.85 -6.02
N ASN A 83 -16.92 -12.32 -6.83
CA ASN A 83 -16.99 -10.97 -7.42
C ASN A 83 -17.03 -9.80 -6.41
N SER A 84 -16.63 -10.02 -5.15
CA SER A 84 -16.53 -8.94 -4.15
C SER A 84 -15.41 -7.94 -4.43
N ILE A 85 -14.45 -8.31 -5.28
CA ILE A 85 -13.33 -7.46 -5.69
C ILE A 85 -13.57 -7.02 -7.13
N GLN A 86 -13.46 -5.73 -7.37
CA GLN A 86 -13.39 -5.13 -8.70
C GLN A 86 -11.93 -4.96 -9.07
N GLU A 87 -11.60 -5.27 -10.32
CA GLU A 87 -10.25 -5.11 -10.87
C GLU A 87 -10.31 -4.21 -12.10
N GLN A 88 -9.39 -3.26 -12.16
CA GLN A 88 -9.19 -2.34 -13.27
C GLN A 88 -7.72 -2.41 -13.68
N MET A 89 -7.47 -3.10 -14.80
CA MET A 89 -6.09 -3.37 -15.27
C MET A 89 -5.36 -2.10 -15.72
N HIS A 90 -6.09 -1.07 -16.13
CA HIS A 90 -5.54 0.17 -16.68
C HIS A 90 -6.05 1.39 -15.88
N GLU A 91 -5.90 1.36 -14.56
CA GLU A 91 -6.23 2.52 -13.71
C GLU A 91 -5.34 3.72 -14.09
N HIS A 92 -4.05 3.45 -14.30
CA HIS A 92 -3.12 4.43 -14.81
C HIS A 92 -2.43 3.88 -16.06
N LEU A 93 -2.41 4.69 -17.12
CA LEU A 93 -1.69 4.35 -18.35
C LEU A 93 -0.17 4.48 -18.15
N PRO A 94 0.65 3.79 -18.96
CA PRO A 94 2.10 3.98 -18.98
C PRO A 94 2.50 5.45 -19.10
N GLY A 95 3.48 5.88 -18.29
CA GLY A 95 3.96 7.26 -18.19
C GLY A 95 3.10 8.20 -17.31
N ALA A 96 2.04 7.68 -16.69
CA ALA A 96 1.20 8.44 -15.76
C ALA A 96 2.00 8.97 -14.55
N HIS A 97 1.38 9.93 -13.86
CA HIS A 97 1.88 10.39 -12.57
C HIS A 97 0.75 10.85 -11.66
N ILE A 98 1.04 10.84 -10.37
CA ILE A 98 0.23 11.44 -9.33
C ILE A 98 1.09 12.49 -8.64
N SER A 99 0.57 13.71 -8.54
CA SER A 99 1.26 14.83 -7.91
C SER A 99 0.24 15.74 -7.24
N ASN A 100 0.63 16.38 -6.14
CA ASN A 100 -0.18 17.40 -5.49
C ASN A 100 -0.10 18.77 -6.20
N SER A 101 0.79 18.91 -7.18
CA SER A 101 0.98 20.15 -7.92
C SER A 101 1.34 19.93 -9.39
N THR A 102 1.24 20.98 -10.21
CA THR A 102 1.61 20.93 -11.62
C THR A 102 3.11 20.71 -11.77
N ILE A 103 3.48 19.66 -12.51
CA ILE A 103 4.87 19.36 -12.84
C ILE A 103 5.14 19.47 -14.34
N ASN A 104 6.35 19.88 -14.70
CA ASN A 104 6.85 19.79 -16.06
C ASN A 104 7.76 18.56 -16.17
N LYS A 105 7.39 17.63 -17.05
CA LYS A 105 8.21 16.46 -17.39
C LYS A 105 8.91 16.70 -18.72
N ARG A 106 10.22 16.49 -18.75
CA ARG A 106 11.00 16.44 -20.00
C ARG A 106 11.68 15.07 -20.07
N ARG A 107 11.44 14.36 -21.17
CA ARG A 107 12.17 13.13 -21.49
C ARG A 107 13.54 13.52 -22.03
N LEU A 108 14.59 12.96 -21.44
CA LEU A 108 15.95 13.08 -21.92
C LEU A 108 16.26 11.78 -22.66
N ASP A 109 16.14 11.80 -23.98
CA ASP A 109 16.58 10.68 -24.80
C ASP A 109 18.11 10.74 -24.87
N ILE A 110 18.78 9.84 -24.16
CA ILE A 110 20.21 9.61 -24.32
C ILE A 110 20.36 8.63 -25.48
N GLU A 111 21.02 9.06 -26.55
CA GLU A 111 21.32 8.20 -27.69
C GLU A 111 22.08 6.94 -27.24
N ALA A 112 21.68 5.79 -27.80
CA ALA A 112 22.25 4.46 -27.62
C ALA A 112 22.00 3.78 -26.24
N GLY A 113 20.79 3.23 -26.08
CA GLY A 113 20.64 1.88 -25.52
C GLY A 113 20.46 1.72 -24.02
N LEU A 114 20.48 2.76 -23.19
CA LEU A 114 20.23 2.65 -21.74
C LEU A 114 19.32 3.79 -21.23
N GLU A 115 18.25 3.38 -20.53
CA GLU A 115 17.37 4.14 -19.61
C GLU A 115 16.89 5.55 -20.04
N ALA A 116 15.59 5.67 -20.28
CA ALA A 116 14.94 6.96 -20.50
C ALA A 116 14.92 7.78 -19.19
N ASN A 117 15.82 8.75 -19.08
CA ASN A 117 15.84 9.67 -17.94
C ASN A 117 14.69 10.68 -18.05
N VAL A 118 13.89 10.80 -16.99
CA VAL A 118 12.81 11.80 -16.91
C VAL A 118 13.26 12.92 -15.98
N GLN A 119 13.46 14.11 -16.54
CA GLN A 119 13.67 15.31 -15.74
C GLN A 119 12.32 15.88 -15.34
N VAL A 120 12.13 16.10 -14.03
CA VAL A 120 10.92 16.73 -13.49
C VAL A 120 11.29 18.06 -12.84
N SER A 121 10.50 19.09 -13.11
CA SER A 121 10.61 20.39 -12.43
C SER A 121 9.24 20.88 -11.98
N THR A 122 9.22 21.59 -10.86
CA THR A 122 8.01 22.21 -10.28
C THR A 122 8.34 23.61 -9.80
N LYS A 123 7.33 24.48 -9.76
CA LYS A 123 7.43 25.82 -9.13
C LYS A 123 6.92 25.81 -7.68
N SER A 124 6.34 24.68 -7.25
CA SER A 124 5.80 24.52 -5.90
C SER A 124 6.93 24.36 -4.89
N LYS A 125 6.74 24.89 -3.69
CA LYS A 125 7.72 24.79 -2.59
C LYS A 125 7.87 23.36 -2.05
N GLU A 126 6.78 22.59 -2.08
CA GLU A 126 6.75 21.19 -1.67
C GLU A 126 6.01 20.40 -2.76
N THR A 127 6.50 19.21 -3.13
CA THR A 127 5.84 18.37 -4.15
C THR A 127 6.05 16.89 -3.87
N GLY A 128 4.96 16.21 -3.55
CA GLY A 128 4.92 14.75 -3.60
C GLY A 128 4.67 14.32 -5.04
N LEU A 129 5.44 13.35 -5.51
CA LEU A 129 5.35 12.83 -6.87
C LEU A 129 5.50 11.31 -6.90
N LEU A 130 4.51 10.66 -7.51
CA LEU A 130 4.60 9.28 -7.94
C LEU A 130 4.65 9.23 -9.47
N LEU A 131 5.72 8.69 -10.03
CA LEU A 131 5.82 8.35 -11.45
C LEU A 131 5.47 6.87 -11.64
N LEU A 132 4.73 6.56 -12.70
CA LEU A 132 4.31 5.21 -13.07
C LEU A 132 4.71 4.92 -14.53
N PRO A 133 5.99 4.58 -14.80
CA PRO A 133 6.46 4.33 -16.17
C PRO A 133 5.64 3.27 -16.89
N ASP A 134 5.33 2.14 -16.25
CA ASP A 134 4.51 1.06 -16.82
C ASP A 134 3.00 1.22 -16.54
N GLY A 135 2.60 2.32 -15.91
CA GLY A 135 1.22 2.52 -15.47
C GLY A 135 0.89 1.75 -14.20
N ALA A 136 -0.38 1.52 -13.92
CA ALA A 136 -0.81 0.75 -12.76
C ALA A 136 -2.18 0.10 -12.93
N SER A 137 -2.36 -1.03 -12.26
CA SER A 137 -3.63 -1.71 -12.08
C SER A 137 -4.20 -1.39 -10.69
N ARG A 138 -5.52 -1.48 -10.54
CA ARG A 138 -6.21 -1.25 -9.27
C ARG A 138 -7.16 -2.39 -8.96
N ARG A 139 -7.19 -2.79 -7.69
CA ARG A 139 -8.16 -3.75 -7.17
C ARG A 139 -8.77 -3.19 -5.90
N ASP A 140 -10.10 -3.11 -5.85
CA ASP A 140 -10.83 -2.59 -4.71
C ASP A 140 -11.98 -3.52 -4.33
N LEU A 141 -12.30 -3.56 -3.04
CA LEU A 141 -13.57 -4.13 -2.59
C LEU A 141 -14.74 -3.31 -3.13
N ARG A 142 -15.73 -4.00 -3.72
CA ARG A 142 -16.98 -3.37 -4.15
C ARG A 142 -17.82 -2.86 -3.00
N SER A 143 -17.73 -3.51 -1.84
CA SER A 143 -18.42 -3.13 -0.62
C SER A 143 -17.48 -3.28 0.57
N LEU A 144 -17.40 -2.22 1.38
CA LEU A 144 -16.59 -2.18 2.58
C LEU A 144 -17.32 -2.74 3.80
N GLN A 145 -18.62 -3.03 3.71
CA GLN A 145 -19.46 -3.38 4.86
C GLN A 145 -18.89 -4.57 5.64
N ASN A 146 -18.61 -5.68 4.96
CA ASN A 146 -18.08 -6.89 5.62
C ASN A 146 -16.72 -6.64 6.29
N PHE A 147 -15.86 -5.82 5.68
CA PHE A 147 -14.56 -5.47 6.24
C PHE A 147 -14.71 -4.58 7.47
N ARG A 148 -15.62 -3.60 7.40
CA ARG A 148 -15.93 -2.70 8.51
C ARG A 148 -16.52 -3.44 9.70
N ASP A 149 -17.52 -4.29 9.46
CA ASP A 149 -18.18 -5.06 10.51
C ASP A 149 -17.20 -6.04 11.18
N TYR A 150 -16.36 -6.70 10.36
CA TYR A 150 -15.31 -7.57 10.85
C TYR A 150 -14.27 -6.81 11.69
N ALA A 151 -13.78 -5.67 11.19
CA ALA A 151 -12.85 -4.83 11.94
C ALA A 151 -13.47 -4.38 13.27
N LEU A 152 -14.69 -3.85 13.28
CA LEU A 152 -15.36 -3.41 14.51
C LEU A 152 -15.49 -4.54 15.55
N LYS A 153 -15.80 -5.77 15.10
CA LYS A 153 -15.89 -6.95 15.97
C LYS A 153 -14.54 -7.35 16.57
N HIS A 154 -13.45 -7.24 15.82
CA HIS A 154 -12.16 -7.83 16.19
C HIS A 154 -11.05 -6.83 16.55
N THR A 155 -11.26 -5.52 16.38
CA THR A 155 -10.20 -4.49 16.55
C THR A 155 -9.52 -4.59 17.92
N GLN A 156 -10.26 -4.85 18.99
CA GLN A 156 -9.67 -4.98 20.33
C GLN A 156 -8.69 -6.17 20.42
N SER A 157 -9.02 -7.33 19.85
CA SER A 157 -8.11 -8.48 19.84
C SER A 157 -6.92 -8.25 18.92
N TRP A 158 -7.08 -7.46 17.85
CA TRP A 158 -5.96 -7.07 16.99
C TRP A 158 -4.94 -6.22 17.75
N TYR A 159 -5.37 -5.19 18.48
CA TYR A 159 -4.44 -4.40 19.29
C TYR A 159 -3.80 -5.23 20.41
N ALA A 160 -4.55 -6.14 21.05
CA ALA A 160 -4.00 -7.03 22.07
C ALA A 160 -2.93 -7.97 21.49
N PHE A 161 -3.15 -8.52 20.30
CA PHE A 161 -2.17 -9.35 19.60
C PHE A 161 -0.94 -8.55 19.18
N VAL A 162 -1.14 -7.39 18.53
CA VAL A 162 -0.05 -6.58 17.98
C VAL A 162 0.82 -5.95 19.07
N ASN A 163 0.21 -5.46 20.16
CA ASN A 163 0.96 -4.82 21.25
C ASN A 163 1.38 -5.80 22.35
N GLY A 164 0.60 -6.85 22.61
CA GLY A 164 0.90 -7.87 23.61
C GLY A 164 1.84 -8.93 23.05
N ASP A 165 1.31 -9.79 22.18
CA ASP A 165 2.03 -10.98 21.70
C ASP A 165 3.22 -10.60 20.79
N LEU A 166 3.06 -9.57 19.95
CA LEU A 166 4.12 -9.13 19.02
C LEU A 166 4.94 -7.93 19.52
N GLY A 167 4.56 -7.30 20.63
CA GLY A 167 5.32 -6.21 21.25
C GLY A 167 5.55 -4.97 20.38
N ARG A 168 4.68 -4.69 19.39
CA ARG A 168 4.91 -3.58 18.42
C ARG A 168 4.65 -2.18 19.00
N MET A 169 3.95 -2.08 20.13
CA MET A 169 3.70 -0.83 20.87
C MET A 169 3.10 0.32 20.03
N ILE A 170 2.14 0.00 19.17
CA ILE A 170 1.46 0.97 18.31
C ILE A 170 0.30 1.70 19.02
N ALA A 171 0.01 2.91 18.58
CA ALA A 171 -1.09 3.73 19.09
C ALA A 171 -2.42 3.42 18.38
N ASN A 172 -3.52 3.88 18.97
CA ASN A 172 -4.82 3.80 18.31
C ASN A 172 -4.83 4.67 17.03
N GLY A 173 -5.17 4.06 15.90
CA GLY A 173 -5.16 4.67 14.58
C GLY A 173 -3.98 4.24 13.70
N ASP A 174 -3.01 3.52 14.25
CA ASP A 174 -1.83 3.07 13.49
C ASP A 174 -2.08 1.77 12.72
N LEU A 175 -3.14 1.02 13.06
CA LEU A 175 -3.55 -0.17 12.30
C LEU A 175 -4.36 0.21 11.07
N TYR A 176 -3.93 -0.32 9.93
CA TYR A 176 -4.61 -0.23 8.66
C TYR A 176 -5.15 -1.60 8.27
N LEU A 177 -6.40 -1.63 7.80
CA LEU A 177 -6.98 -2.76 7.09
C LEU A 177 -7.05 -2.42 5.61
N VAL A 178 -6.35 -3.17 4.78
CA VAL A 178 -6.26 -2.93 3.33
C VAL A 178 -7.56 -3.36 2.65
N THR A 179 -8.29 -2.38 2.10
CA THR A 179 -9.56 -2.59 1.38
C THR A 179 -9.40 -2.54 -0.14
N GLY A 180 -8.25 -2.07 -0.60
CA GLY A 180 -7.94 -1.87 -2.01
C GLY A 180 -6.45 -1.64 -2.20
N VAL A 181 -5.96 -1.89 -3.42
CA VAL A 181 -4.55 -1.79 -3.77
C VAL A 181 -4.39 -1.28 -5.21
N THR A 182 -3.44 -0.36 -5.39
CA THR A 182 -2.92 0.03 -6.70
C THR A 182 -1.53 -0.59 -6.87
N LYS A 183 -1.30 -1.28 -7.97
CA LYS A 183 -0.06 -2.03 -8.22
C LYS A 183 0.58 -1.61 -9.53
N SER A 184 1.89 -1.43 -9.49
CA SER A 184 2.73 -1.17 -10.64
C SER A 184 3.98 -2.04 -10.59
N THR A 185 4.56 -2.33 -11.76
CA THR A 185 5.84 -3.03 -11.90
C THR A 185 7.03 -2.09 -11.85
N SER A 186 6.82 -0.79 -12.08
CA SER A 186 7.86 0.24 -12.00
C SER A 186 7.28 1.54 -11.44
N TRP A 187 8.05 2.17 -10.56
CA TRP A 187 7.64 3.43 -9.95
C TRP A 187 8.85 4.29 -9.62
N SER A 188 8.61 5.58 -9.41
CA SER A 188 9.58 6.46 -8.75
C SER A 188 8.84 7.42 -7.83
N VAL A 189 9.42 7.62 -6.65
CA VAL A 189 8.83 8.42 -5.57
C VAL A 189 9.75 9.60 -5.29
N ALA A 190 9.17 10.80 -5.13
CA ALA A 190 9.87 12.01 -4.70
C ALA A 190 8.97 12.89 -3.82
N ALA A 191 9.57 13.68 -2.93
CA ALA A 191 8.90 14.58 -1.99
C ALA A 191 9.70 15.87 -1.77
#